data_AF-A0A5N5FUV6-F1
#
_entry.id   AF-A0A5N5FUV6-F1
#
_cell.length_a   1.000
_cell.length_b   1.000
_cell.length_c   1.000
_cell.angle_alpha   90.00
_cell.angle_beta   90.00
_cell.angle_gamma   90.00
#
_symmetry.space_group_name_H-M   'P 1'
#
loop_
_entity.id
_entity.type
_entity.pdbx_description
1 polymer ?
#
loop_
_entity_poly.entity_id
_entity_poly.type
_entity_poly.pdbx_seq_one_letter_code
_entity_poly.pdbx_strand_id
1 'polypeptide(L)'
;MLQVGNPNEWGILNWFMNSKRSGIPLIDVLTTPNVNMVEVYLPTFFNVSRSDGNYLRIQEDGLKPDEIDTTNSSPENLKKLVKAGTNLLEKTVSAMNLDTGWYDEPNDMTCKYKDAIAE
;
A
#
# COMPACT_ATOMS: atom_id res chain seq x y z
N MET A 1 -6.93 3.23 -7.50
CA MET A 1 -7.00 3.18 -8.98
C MET A 1 -6.90 4.59 -9.52
N LEU A 2 -5.90 4.89 -10.38
CA LEU A 2 -5.73 6.23 -10.97
C LEU A 2 -6.91 6.52 -11.90
N GLN A 3 -7.86 7.34 -11.45
CA GLN A 3 -8.93 7.82 -12.32
C GLN A 3 -8.35 8.92 -13.20
N VAL A 4 -8.23 8.73 -14.51
CA VAL A 4 -7.80 9.81 -15.41
C VAL A 4 -9.05 10.58 -15.83
N GLY A 5 -9.05 11.90 -15.66
CA GLY A 5 -10.16 12.77 -16.05
C GLY A 5 -10.26 12.95 -17.57
N ASN A 6 -10.97 13.99 -18.03
CA ASN A 6 -11.04 14.31 -19.46
C ASN A 6 -9.63 14.61 -20.02
N PRO A 7 -9.14 13.84 -21.03
CA PRO A 7 -7.78 14.01 -21.56
C PRO A 7 -7.58 15.38 -22.24
N ASN A 8 -8.64 16.02 -22.72
CA ASN A 8 -8.55 17.36 -23.32
C ASN A 8 -8.35 18.48 -22.29
N GLU A 9 -8.51 18.18 -21.00
CA GLU A 9 -8.30 19.13 -19.89
C GLU A 9 -6.94 18.93 -19.20
N TRP A 10 -6.15 17.94 -19.62
CA TRP A 10 -4.87 17.61 -19.00
C TRP A 10 -3.70 18.40 -19.61
N GLY A 11 -3.39 19.56 -19.02
CA GLY A 11 -2.17 20.33 -19.32
C GLY A 11 -1.01 20.01 -18.37
N ILE A 12 0.20 20.47 -18.70
CA ILE A 12 1.41 20.23 -17.88
C ILE A 12 1.25 20.74 -16.44
N LEU A 13 0.56 21.86 -16.22
CA LEU A 13 0.28 22.35 -14.88
C LEU A 13 -0.59 21.39 -14.07
N ASN A 14 -1.53 20.68 -14.69
CA ASN A 14 -2.37 19.70 -13.99
C ASN A 14 -1.61 18.43 -13.61
N TRP A 15 -0.49 18.13 -14.28
CA TRP A 15 0.43 17.05 -13.88
C TRP A 15 1.20 17.38 -12.58
N PHE A 16 1.49 18.66 -12.34
CA PHE A 16 2.26 19.13 -11.17
C PHE A 16 1.39 19.71 -10.04
N MET A 17 0.26 20.33 -10.37
CA MET A 17 -0.58 21.10 -9.47
C MET A 17 -2.01 20.59 -9.61
N ASN A 18 -2.39 19.66 -8.74
CA ASN A 18 -3.75 19.14 -8.73
C ASN A 18 -4.63 20.00 -7.83
N SER A 19 -5.41 20.91 -8.42
CA SER A 19 -6.29 21.80 -7.64
C SER A 19 -7.57 21.12 -7.12
N LYS A 20 -7.85 19.87 -7.54
CA LYS A 20 -9.13 19.20 -7.27
C LYS A 20 -9.01 17.79 -6.67
N ARG A 21 -7.81 17.24 -6.50
CA ARG A 21 -7.57 15.93 -5.87
C ARG A 21 -6.42 16.02 -4.88
N SER A 22 -6.43 15.12 -3.92
CA SER A 22 -5.28 14.86 -3.06
C SER A 22 -4.22 14.09 -3.88
N GLY A 23 -2.99 14.60 -3.93
CA GLY A 23 -1.85 13.99 -4.67
C GLY A 23 -1.35 14.78 -5.89
N ILE A 24 -0.13 14.45 -6.33
CA ILE A 24 0.53 15.03 -7.51
C ILE A 24 0.57 13.95 -8.60
N PRO A 25 -0.22 14.06 -9.69
CA PRO A 25 -0.38 12.98 -10.67
C PRO A 25 0.94 12.45 -11.25
N LEU A 26 1.91 13.33 -11.48
CA LEU A 26 3.23 12.91 -11.97
C LEU A 26 3.95 12.02 -10.95
N ILE A 27 3.90 12.39 -9.67
CA ILE A 27 4.50 11.60 -8.60
C ILE A 27 3.76 10.27 -8.47
N ASP A 28 2.43 10.29 -8.48
CA ASP A 28 1.61 9.08 -8.35
C ASP A 28 1.91 8.06 -9.47
N VAL A 29 2.06 8.53 -10.72
CA VAL A 29 2.41 7.66 -11.86
C VAL A 29 3.84 7.12 -11.73
N LEU A 30 4.77 7.89 -11.17
CA LEU A 30 6.16 7.44 -10.97
C LEU A 30 6.31 6.47 -9.79
N THR A 31 5.47 6.59 -8.75
CA THR A 31 5.63 5.82 -7.50
C THR A 31 4.72 4.61 -7.42
N THR A 32 3.48 4.68 -7.92
CA THR A 32 2.51 3.56 -7.84
C THR A 32 3.03 2.28 -8.51
N PRO A 33 3.63 2.31 -9.72
CA PRO A 33 4.17 1.10 -10.33
C PRO A 33 5.25 0.43 -9.49
N ASN A 34 6.08 1.20 -8.78
CA ASN A 34 7.15 0.64 -7.95
C ASN A 34 6.57 -0.18 -6.78
N VAL A 35 5.48 0.30 -6.16
CA VAL A 35 4.79 -0.44 -5.09
C VAL A 35 4.22 -1.76 -5.64
N ASN A 36 3.49 -1.70 -6.75
CA ASN A 36 2.86 -2.88 -7.36
C ASN A 36 3.90 -3.89 -7.85
N MET A 37 5.03 -3.43 -8.40
CA MET A 37 6.13 -4.30 -8.83
C MET A 37 6.71 -5.05 -7.64
N VAL A 38 7.01 -4.37 -6.54
CA VAL A 38 7.56 -5.00 -5.33
C VAL A 38 6.56 -5.99 -4.72
N GLU A 39 5.28 -5.64 -4.72
CA GLU A 39 4.19 -6.48 -4.23
C GLU A 39 4.06 -7.81 -4.98
N VAL A 40 4.47 -7.89 -6.26
CA VAL A 40 4.44 -9.13 -7.05
C VAL A 40 5.80 -9.83 -7.08
N TYR A 41 6.88 -9.10 -7.35
CA TYR A 41 8.18 -9.70 -7.61
C TYR A 41 8.82 -10.30 -6.37
N LEU A 42 8.73 -9.63 -5.21
CA LEU A 42 9.39 -10.14 -4.00
C LEU A 42 8.73 -11.40 -3.45
N PRO A 43 7.40 -11.47 -3.23
CA PRO A 43 6.78 -12.72 -2.80
C PRO A 43 7.05 -13.87 -3.77
N THR A 44 6.99 -13.60 -5.08
CA THR A 44 7.30 -14.62 -6.10
C THR A 44 8.73 -15.13 -5.97
N PHE A 45 9.70 -14.23 -5.81
CA PHE A 45 11.11 -14.61 -5.66
C PHE A 45 11.34 -15.46 -4.40
N PHE A 46 10.82 -15.04 -3.25
CA PHE A 46 10.97 -15.76 -1.98
C PHE A 46 10.25 -17.11 -2.00
N ASN A 47 9.08 -17.19 -2.62
CA ASN A 47 8.34 -18.44 -2.79
C ASN A 47 9.09 -19.44 -3.69
N VAL A 48 9.52 -19.01 -4.88
CA VAL A 48 10.27 -19.87 -5.83
C VAL A 48 11.62 -20.33 -5.25
N SER A 49 12.25 -19.50 -4.40
CA SER A 49 13.48 -19.86 -3.69
C SER A 49 13.26 -20.68 -2.41
N ARG A 50 12.02 -21.11 -2.11
CA ARG A 50 11.65 -21.88 -0.90
C ARG A 50 12.05 -21.19 0.40
N SER A 51 11.93 -19.87 0.42
CA SER A 51 12.24 -18.97 1.53
C SER A 51 11.08 -18.00 1.77
N ASP A 52 9.84 -18.46 1.57
CA ASP A 52 8.60 -17.69 1.66
C ASP A 52 8.42 -17.03 3.03
N GLY A 53 8.92 -17.64 4.11
CA GLY A 53 8.93 -17.04 5.45
C GLY A 53 9.92 -15.87 5.63
N ASN A 54 10.82 -15.62 4.68
CA ASN A 54 11.88 -14.61 4.82
C ASN A 54 11.51 -13.24 4.25
N TYR A 55 10.25 -13.06 3.80
CA TYR A 55 9.75 -11.79 3.30
C TYR A 55 8.47 -11.39 4.01
N LEU A 56 8.55 -10.29 4.76
CA LEU A 56 7.39 -9.66 5.40
C LEU A 56 7.14 -8.29 4.76
N ARG A 57 5.93 -8.11 4.20
CA ARG A 57 5.46 -6.81 3.71
C ARG A 57 4.43 -6.24 4.68
N ILE A 58 4.73 -5.09 5.27
CA ILE A 58 3.80 -4.34 6.12
C ILE A 58 3.27 -3.16 5.32
N GLN A 59 1.96 -3.15 5.10
CA GLN A 59 1.27 -2.18 4.24
C GLN A 59 -0.17 -1.97 4.74
N GLU A 60 -0.65 -0.72 4.72
CA GLU A 60 -2.05 -0.39 5.02
C GLU A 60 -2.72 0.19 3.76
N ASP A 61 -3.66 -0.55 3.19
CA ASP A 61 -4.36 -0.16 1.97
C ASP A 61 -5.77 0.42 2.23
N GLY A 62 -6.21 0.42 3.50
CA GLY A 62 -7.53 0.89 3.92
C GLY A 62 -7.63 2.38 4.29
N LEU A 63 -6.60 3.18 4.01
CA LEU A 63 -6.61 4.61 4.31
C LEU A 63 -7.63 5.36 3.46
N LYS A 64 -8.28 6.37 4.06
CA LYS A 64 -9.22 7.25 3.35
C LYS A 64 -8.47 8.34 2.55
N PRO A 65 -9.10 8.94 1.52
CA PRO A 65 -8.43 9.97 0.71
C PRO A 65 -7.87 11.16 1.51
N ASP A 66 -8.52 11.57 2.60
CA ASP A 66 -8.03 12.63 3.49
C ASP A 66 -6.85 12.20 4.38
N GLU A 67 -6.68 10.89 4.57
CA GLU A 67 -5.60 10.26 5.34
C GLU A 67 -4.37 9.96 4.48
N ILE A 68 -4.55 9.68 3.18
CA ILE A 68 -3.49 9.39 2.21
C ILE A 68 -2.68 10.64 1.85
N ASP A 69 -3.21 11.84 2.09
CA ASP A 69 -2.55 13.09 1.75
C ASP A 69 -1.23 13.27 2.52
N THR A 70 -0.11 13.07 1.83
CA THR A 70 1.24 13.21 2.39
C THR A 70 1.59 14.64 2.81
N THR A 71 0.81 15.64 2.41
CA THR A 71 0.99 17.04 2.80
C THR A 71 0.14 17.45 4.01
N ASN A 72 -0.83 16.61 4.42
CA ASN A 72 -1.74 16.90 5.52
C ASN A 72 -1.14 16.53 6.89
N SER A 73 -0.48 17.49 7.52
CA SER A 73 0.13 17.35 8.85
C SER A 73 -0.79 17.80 10.01
N SER A 74 -2.10 17.89 9.78
CA SER A 74 -3.02 18.25 10.87
C SER A 74 -2.93 17.22 12.03
N PRO A 75 -3.01 17.67 13.30
CA PRO A 75 -2.97 16.76 14.44
C PRO A 75 -4.03 15.64 14.38
N GLU A 76 -5.19 15.95 13.81
CA GLU A 76 -6.28 15.00 13.59
C GLU A 76 -5.88 13.92 12.59
N ASN A 77 -5.25 14.30 11.48
CA ASN A 77 -4.78 13.33 10.48
C ASN A 77 -3.67 12.44 11.04
N LEU A 78 -2.70 13.02 11.74
CA LEU A 78 -1.61 12.24 12.35
C LEU A 78 -2.14 11.22 13.38
N LYS A 79 -3.16 11.58 14.17
CA LYS A 79 -3.82 10.63 15.09
C LYS A 79 -4.52 9.49 14.36
N LYS A 80 -5.16 9.77 13.22
CA LYS A 80 -5.77 8.73 12.36
C LYS A 80 -4.71 7.77 11.82
N LEU A 81 -3.57 8.29 11.34
CA LEU A 81 -2.45 7.48 10.84
C LEU A 81 -1.83 6.59 11.94
N VAL A 82 -1.63 7.13 13.15
CA VAL A 82 -1.18 6.34 14.31
C VAL A 82 -2.17 5.22 14.60
N LYS A 83 -3.47 5.51 14.59
CA LYS A 83 -4.52 4.51 14.81
C LYS A 83 -4.52 3.45 13.70
N ALA A 84 -4.36 3.85 12.44
CA ALA A 84 -4.29 2.93 11.32
C ALA A 84 -3.10 1.97 11.45
N GLY A 85 -1.90 2.47 11.74
CA GLY A 85 -0.72 1.63 11.99
C GLY A 85 -0.88 0.71 13.19
N THR A 86 -1.46 1.20 14.29
CA THR A 86 -1.72 0.37 15.48
C THR A 86 -2.73 -0.75 15.17
N ASN A 87 -3.77 -0.44 14.39
CA ASN A 87 -4.74 -1.44 13.95
C ASN A 87 -4.12 -2.46 12.98
N LEU A 88 -3.22 -2.02 12.09
CA LEU A 88 -2.50 -2.90 11.16
C LEU A 88 -1.71 -3.98 11.91
N LEU A 89 -1.05 -3.62 13.01
CA LEU A 89 -0.30 -4.57 13.84
C LEU A 89 -1.14 -5.72 14.42
N GLU A 90 -2.46 -5.50 14.56
CA GLU A 90 -3.40 -6.51 15.05
C GLU A 90 -4.01 -7.37 13.94
N LYS A 91 -3.82 -7.01 12.67
CA LYS A 91 -4.26 -7.83 11.53
C LYS A 91 -3.35 -9.05 11.38
N THR A 92 -3.93 -10.13 10.87
CA THR A 92 -3.20 -11.34 10.48
C THR A 92 -2.26 -11.02 9.33
N VAL A 93 -1.06 -11.61 9.32
CA VAL A 93 -0.18 -11.57 8.15
C VAL A 93 -0.90 -12.21 6.96
N SER A 94 -0.56 -11.82 5.73
CA SER A 94 -1.10 -12.44 4.50
C SER A 94 0.04 -12.92 3.60
N ALA A 95 -0.24 -13.91 2.76
CA ALA A 95 0.74 -14.48 1.83
C ALA A 95 0.18 -14.47 0.41
N MET A 96 1.04 -14.19 -0.57
CA MET A 96 0.65 -14.23 -1.98
C MET A 96 0.45 -15.68 -2.43
N ASN A 97 -0.75 -15.95 -2.94
CA ASN A 97 -1.07 -17.17 -3.65
C ASN A 97 -0.65 -17.00 -5.12
N LEU A 98 0.35 -17.77 -5.56
CA LEU A 98 0.90 -17.64 -6.91
C LEU A 98 -0.04 -18.16 -8.01
N ASP A 99 -1.00 -19.03 -7.67
CA ASP A 99 -1.97 -19.54 -8.64
C ASP A 99 -3.04 -18.48 -8.95
N THR A 100 -3.43 -17.69 -7.94
CA THR A 100 -4.50 -16.68 -8.06
C THR A 100 -3.95 -15.26 -8.27
N GLY A 101 -2.71 -15.00 -7.86
CA GLY A 101 -2.08 -13.67 -7.83
C GLY A 101 -2.58 -12.76 -6.71
N TRP A 102 -3.37 -13.27 -5.77
CA TRP A 102 -3.95 -12.50 -4.65
C TRP A 102 -3.31 -12.88 -3.32
N TYR A 103 -3.38 -11.97 -2.35
CA TYR A 103 -2.98 -12.24 -0.97
C TYR A 103 -4.13 -12.94 -0.25
N ASP A 104 -3.85 -14.16 0.22
CA ASP A 104 -4.78 -14.94 1.03
C ASP A 104 -4.39 -14.81 2.51
N GLU A 105 -5.39 -14.89 3.38
CA GLU A 105 -5.15 -15.07 4.80
C GLU A 105 -4.54 -16.47 5.02
N PRO A 106 -3.51 -16.60 5.88
CA PRO A 106 -2.88 -17.87 6.18
C PRO A 106 -3.89 -18.79 6.87
N ASN A 107 -3.84 -20.07 6.52
CA ASN A 107 -4.79 -21.07 7.01
C ASN A 107 -4.89 -21.18 8.54
N ASP A 108 -3.83 -20.83 9.28
CA ASP A 108 -3.82 -20.90 10.74
C ASP A 108 -4.34 -19.61 11.42
N MET A 109 -4.48 -18.49 10.70
CA MET A 109 -5.00 -17.19 11.19
C MET A 109 -4.41 -16.67 12.53
N THR A 110 -3.29 -17.23 12.98
CA THR A 110 -2.73 -17.03 14.33
C THR A 110 -1.64 -15.97 14.38
N CYS A 111 -0.83 -15.84 13.33
CA CYS A 111 0.29 -14.91 13.30
C CYS A 111 -0.17 -13.50 12.89
N LYS A 112 -0.06 -12.54 13.81
CA LYS A 112 -0.33 -11.12 13.54
C LYS A 112 0.94 -10.40 13.10
N TYR A 113 0.78 -9.25 12.44
CA TYR A 113 1.93 -8.43 12.04
C TYR A 113 2.87 -8.07 13.19
N LYS A 114 2.34 -7.80 14.40
CA LYS A 114 3.19 -7.54 15.57
C LYS A 114 4.05 -8.72 16.00
N ASP A 115 3.60 -9.95 15.75
CA ASP A 115 4.32 -11.17 16.12
C ASP A 115 5.44 -11.42 15.09
N ALA A 116 5.12 -11.29 13.80
CA ALA A 116 6.09 -11.46 12.70
C ALA A 116 7.23 -10.43 12.69
N ILE A 117 7.04 -9.25 13.32
CA ILE A 117 8.10 -8.24 13.48
C ILE A 117 9.07 -8.60 14.61
N ALA A 118 8.62 -9.39 15.59
CA ALA A 118 9.39 -9.69 16.79
C ALA A 118 10.28 -10.94 16.65
N GLU A 119 10.15 -11.69 15.55
CA GLU A 119 11.01 -12.83 15.17
C GLU A 119 12.34 -12.38 14.57
#